data_AF-A0AAQ3JKV1-F1
#
_entry.id   AF-A0AAQ3JKV1-F1
#
_cell.length_a   1.000
_cell.length_b   1.000
_cell.length_c   1.000
_cell.angle_alpha   90.00
_cell.angle_beta   90.00
_cell.angle_gamma   90.00
#
_symmetry.space_group_name_H-M   'P 1'
#
loop_
_entity.id
_entity.type
_entity.pdbx_description
1 polymer ?
#
loop_
_entity_poly.entity_id
_entity_poly.type
_entity_poly.pdbx_seq_one_letter_code
_entity_poly.pdbx_strand_id
1 'polypeptide(L)'
;MATSASRCPLLLLFLFSLVVLAAANDASKPLQRQTLVVTPLTSPAALLPDEDAAAAESLATAADSEVNLLSFSSVDIHLSHRDSLLAVTSSPEQIFHLRLERDAARVETLRHTLAAAVSAPPASVNVTGRRGFSSTVVSDRTSAGAPNRSSSVVFGDSAVPRASSRVAYTPMVRNPKVDTFYYIELTGVSVGGTRVSGVLASDLRLDPMTGRGGVIVDSGTSVTRLARPAYEALRDAFKAGTAGLKVAPGGFSLFDTCYDLSGRTEVKVPTVVLHLAGGAAVSLPAENYLIPVDTNGTFCFAFAGTDSGVSIIGNIQQQGYRVVFDGEKSRLGFVQRGC
;
A
#
# COMPACT_ATOMS: atom_id res chain seq x y z
N MET A 1 59.88 -31.99 19.24
CA MET A 1 58.81 -31.95 20.26
C MET A 1 57.53 -31.48 19.59
N ALA A 2 56.63 -32.41 19.26
CA ALA A 2 55.32 -32.09 18.68
C ALA A 2 54.26 -32.64 19.63
N THR A 3 53.52 -31.76 20.29
CA THR A 3 52.43 -32.12 21.21
C THR A 3 51.11 -32.18 20.44
N SER A 4 50.57 -33.39 20.33
CA SER A 4 49.23 -33.68 19.81
C SER A 4 48.17 -33.14 20.77
N ALA A 5 47.39 -32.16 20.32
CA ALA A 5 46.24 -31.64 21.06
C ALA A 5 45.02 -32.53 20.77
N SER A 6 44.66 -33.36 21.75
CA SER A 6 43.41 -34.12 21.77
C SER A 6 42.22 -33.16 21.79
N ARG A 7 41.50 -33.05 20.67
CA ARG A 7 40.26 -32.27 20.58
C ARG A 7 39.16 -33.02 21.30
N CYS A 8 38.62 -32.41 22.36
CA CYS A 8 37.62 -32.99 23.24
C CYS A 8 36.26 -33.17 22.49
N PRO A 9 35.84 -34.42 22.18
CA PRO A 9 34.59 -34.67 21.44
C PRO A 9 33.34 -34.29 22.25
N LEU A 10 33.47 -34.17 23.58
CA LEU A 10 32.39 -33.76 24.48
C LEU A 10 31.95 -32.31 24.25
N LEU A 11 32.88 -31.41 23.89
CA LEU A 11 32.59 -29.99 23.65
C LEU A 11 31.80 -29.79 22.35
N LEU A 12 32.12 -30.58 21.32
CA LEU A 12 31.40 -30.59 20.04
C LEU A 12 29.97 -31.13 20.20
N LEU A 13 29.78 -32.18 20.99
CA LEU A 13 28.44 -32.70 21.31
C LEU A 13 27.61 -31.70 22.13
N PHE A 14 28.24 -30.98 23.07
CA PHE A 14 27.57 -29.95 23.86
C PHE A 14 27.16 -28.74 23.02
N LEU A 15 28.02 -28.30 22.10
CA LEU A 15 27.71 -27.23 21.15
C LEU A 15 26.61 -27.66 20.18
N PHE A 16 26.65 -28.90 19.69
CA PHE A 16 25.61 -29.44 18.82
C PHE A 16 24.27 -29.58 19.57
N SER A 17 24.28 -30.01 20.84
CA SER A 17 23.06 -30.10 21.66
C SER A 17 22.51 -28.72 22.00
N LEU A 18 23.35 -27.71 22.21
CA LEU A 18 22.92 -26.32 22.41
C LEU A 18 22.30 -25.72 21.14
N VAL A 19 22.86 -26.02 19.96
CA VAL A 19 22.29 -25.60 18.68
C VAL A 19 20.94 -26.29 18.43
N VAL A 20 20.81 -27.58 18.76
CA VAL A 20 19.54 -28.31 18.66
C VAL A 20 18.51 -27.80 19.68
N LEU A 21 18.91 -27.46 20.92
CA LEU A 21 18.02 -26.84 21.90
C LEU A 21 17.59 -25.42 21.50
N ALA A 22 18.50 -24.63 20.92
CA ALA A 22 18.18 -23.29 20.40
C ALA A 22 17.22 -23.36 19.20
N ALA A 23 17.39 -24.36 18.32
CA ALA A 23 16.46 -24.62 17.21
C ALA A 23 15.11 -25.17 17.68
N ALA A 24 15.08 -25.98 18.76
CA ALA A 24 13.85 -26.51 19.32
C ALA A 24 13.00 -25.45 20.05
N ASN A 25 13.62 -24.37 20.53
CA ASN A 25 12.91 -23.23 21.13
C ASN A 25 12.26 -22.27 20.10
N ASP A 26 12.53 -22.46 18.81
CA ASP A 26 11.80 -21.75 17.74
C ASP A 26 10.47 -22.45 17.39
N ALA A 27 10.17 -23.56 18.07
CA ALA A 27 8.89 -24.25 17.94
C ALA A 27 7.77 -23.50 18.68
N SER A 28 6.94 -22.85 17.87
CA SER A 28 5.54 -22.46 18.12
C SER A 28 5.28 -21.24 19.02
N LYS A 29 5.80 -20.07 18.64
CA LYS A 29 4.99 -18.86 18.87
C LYS A 29 3.69 -19.01 18.05
N PRO A 30 2.50 -18.81 18.65
CA PRO A 30 1.26 -18.91 17.91
C PRO A 30 1.26 -17.88 16.78
N LEU A 31 0.85 -18.30 15.58
CA LEU A 31 0.73 -17.44 14.41
C LEU A 31 -0.17 -16.25 14.76
N GLN A 32 0.36 -15.03 14.66
CA GLN A 32 -0.43 -13.83 14.90
C GLN A 32 -1.46 -13.69 13.78
N ARG A 33 -2.73 -13.57 14.14
CA ARG A 33 -3.84 -13.46 13.19
C ARG A 33 -4.67 -12.22 13.45
N GLN A 34 -5.32 -11.74 12.40
CA GLN A 34 -6.35 -10.72 12.47
C GLN A 34 -7.62 -11.20 11.75
N THR A 35 -8.75 -10.56 12.05
CA THR A 35 -10.03 -10.88 11.40
C THR A 35 -10.12 -10.13 10.07
N LEU A 36 -10.51 -10.83 9.02
CA LEU A 36 -11.08 -10.26 7.81
C LEU A 36 -12.60 -10.43 7.85
N VAL A 37 -13.33 -9.33 7.74
CA VAL A 37 -14.77 -9.39 7.46
C VAL A 37 -14.94 -9.72 5.98
N VAL A 38 -15.70 -10.77 5.68
CA VAL A 38 -15.91 -11.25 4.32
C VAL A 38 -17.07 -10.47 3.73
N THR A 39 -16.72 -9.47 2.92
CA THR A 39 -17.68 -8.67 2.16
C THR A 39 -17.36 -8.84 0.67
N PRO A 40 -18.04 -9.76 -0.04
CA PRO A 40 -17.93 -9.87 -1.49
C PRO A 40 -18.28 -8.54 -2.15
N LEU A 41 -17.91 -8.39 -3.43
CA LEU A 41 -18.29 -7.18 -4.15
C LEU A 41 -19.80 -7.12 -4.34
N THR A 42 -20.37 -5.91 -4.29
CA THR A 42 -21.79 -5.66 -4.56
C THR A 42 -22.13 -5.66 -6.05
N SER A 43 -21.11 -5.49 -6.90
CA SER A 43 -21.16 -5.59 -8.36
C SER A 43 -19.87 -6.28 -8.85
N PRO A 44 -19.84 -6.87 -10.05
CA PRO A 44 -18.61 -7.47 -10.58
C PRO A 44 -17.45 -6.45 -10.56
N ALA A 45 -16.25 -6.86 -10.15
CA ALA A 45 -15.08 -6.00 -10.27
C ALA A 45 -14.88 -5.66 -11.75
N ALA A 46 -15.01 -4.38 -12.10
CA ALA A 46 -14.58 -3.87 -13.40
C ALA A 46 -13.04 -3.91 -13.47
N LEU A 47 -12.47 -5.10 -13.66
CA LEU A 47 -11.28 -5.25 -14.48
C LEU A 47 -11.81 -5.61 -15.87
N LEU A 48 -11.69 -4.67 -16.80
CA LEU A 48 -12.24 -4.73 -18.17
C LEU A 48 -12.14 -6.13 -18.82
N PRO A 49 -13.10 -6.57 -19.66
CA PRO A 49 -14.51 -6.15 -19.80
C PRO A 49 -15.52 -7.33 -19.66
N ASP A 50 -16.73 -7.06 -19.17
CA ASP A 50 -18.02 -7.32 -19.84
C ASP A 50 -19.22 -7.09 -18.88
N GLU A 51 -20.17 -6.29 -19.42
CA GLU A 51 -21.59 -6.00 -19.17
C GLU A 51 -22.30 -6.12 -17.78
N ASP A 52 -23.14 -5.10 -17.53
CA ASP A 52 -24.27 -4.93 -16.60
C ASP A 52 -23.97 -4.73 -15.09
N ALA A 53 -24.54 -3.79 -14.31
CA ALA A 53 -25.74 -2.92 -14.42
C ALA A 53 -25.65 -1.66 -13.50
N ALA A 54 -26.40 -0.61 -13.87
CA ALA A 54 -26.88 0.66 -13.22
C ALA A 54 -26.05 1.39 -12.12
N ALA A 55 -25.98 2.73 -12.00
CA ALA A 55 -26.91 3.83 -12.31
C ALA A 55 -26.17 5.19 -12.51
N ALA A 56 -26.77 6.13 -13.26
CA ALA A 56 -26.16 7.40 -13.68
C ALA A 56 -26.59 8.61 -12.83
N GLU A 57 -25.63 9.44 -12.41
CA GLU A 57 -25.86 10.84 -12.02
C GLU A 57 -25.30 11.82 -13.08
N SER A 58 -25.88 13.03 -13.17
CA SER A 58 -25.58 13.99 -14.24
C SER A 58 -24.30 14.81 -14.02
N LEU A 59 -23.67 15.19 -15.14
CA LEU A 59 -22.41 15.93 -15.27
C LEU A 59 -22.32 17.24 -14.46
N ALA A 60 -23.46 17.84 -14.12
CA ALA A 60 -23.53 19.12 -13.39
C ALA A 60 -23.12 19.01 -11.90
N THR A 61 -23.05 17.79 -11.35
CA THR A 61 -22.66 17.53 -9.95
C THR A 61 -21.24 16.94 -9.80
N ALA A 62 -20.53 16.75 -10.91
CA ALA A 62 -19.24 16.05 -10.97
C ALA A 62 -18.01 16.94 -10.67
N ALA A 63 -18.23 18.25 -10.48
CA ALA A 63 -17.17 19.25 -10.31
C ALA A 63 -16.75 19.50 -8.85
N ASP A 64 -17.40 18.90 -7.86
CA ASP A 64 -17.08 19.09 -6.43
C ASP A 64 -15.87 18.26 -5.99
N SER A 65 -14.70 18.61 -6.52
CA SER A 65 -13.47 18.51 -5.73
C SER A 65 -13.32 19.83 -5.01
N GLU A 66 -13.77 19.87 -3.76
CA GLU A 66 -13.59 21.05 -2.92
C GLU A 66 -12.09 21.22 -2.65
N VAL A 67 -11.50 22.24 -3.28
CA VAL A 67 -10.14 22.68 -2.97
C VAL A 67 -10.26 23.69 -1.83
N ASN A 68 -9.84 23.29 -0.64
CA ASN A 68 -9.92 24.13 0.54
C ASN A 68 -8.55 24.70 0.89
N LEU A 69 -8.47 26.03 1.01
CA LEU A 69 -7.29 26.71 1.54
C LEU A 69 -7.30 26.60 3.07
N LEU A 70 -6.56 25.61 3.60
CA LEU A 70 -6.43 25.44 5.05
C LEU A 70 -5.61 26.58 5.69
N SER A 71 -4.67 27.16 4.92
CA SER A 71 -3.91 28.38 5.26
C SER A 71 -3.25 28.97 4.01
N PHE A 72 -2.58 30.12 4.13
CA PHE A 72 -1.75 30.69 3.05
C PHE A 72 -0.62 29.75 2.57
N SER A 73 -0.21 28.78 3.38
CA SER A 73 0.85 27.81 3.07
C SER A 73 0.34 26.37 2.97
N SER A 74 -0.98 26.13 2.91
CA SER A 74 -1.52 24.77 2.81
C SER A 74 -2.82 24.69 2.02
N VAL A 75 -2.86 23.72 1.11
CA VAL A 75 -4.01 23.41 0.26
C VAL A 75 -4.45 21.98 0.52
N ASP A 76 -5.74 21.77 0.75
CA ASP A 76 -6.37 20.45 0.80
C ASP A 76 -7.22 20.26 -0.44
N ILE A 77 -7.08 19.10 -1.08
CA ILE A 77 -7.81 18.72 -2.27
C ILE A 77 -8.64 17.50 -1.89
N HIS A 78 -9.96 17.68 -1.84
CA HIS A 78 -10.87 16.57 -1.65
C HIS A 78 -11.07 15.81 -2.96
N LEU A 79 -10.74 14.51 -2.94
CA LEU A 79 -10.87 13.61 -4.07
C LEU A 79 -12.09 12.71 -3.86
N SER A 80 -13.22 13.13 -4.42
CA SER A 80 -14.40 12.29 -4.52
C SER A 80 -14.12 11.10 -5.46
N HIS A 81 -14.20 9.89 -4.90
CA HIS A 81 -14.25 8.63 -5.66
C HIS A 81 -15.68 8.41 -6.13
N ARG A 82 -16.13 9.21 -7.09
CA ARG A 82 -17.41 8.99 -7.78
C ARG A 82 -17.14 8.23 -9.06
N ASP A 83 -17.11 6.91 -8.97
CA ASP A 83 -17.27 6.02 -10.14
C ASP A 83 -18.74 5.98 -10.60
N SER A 84 -19.63 6.73 -9.93
CA SER A 84 -21.06 6.91 -10.24
C SER A 84 -21.35 7.77 -11.49
N LEU A 85 -20.32 8.16 -12.25
CA LEU A 85 -20.50 8.79 -13.57
C LEU A 85 -21.08 7.83 -14.62
N LEU A 86 -21.28 6.57 -14.25
CA LEU A 86 -21.54 5.50 -15.20
C LEU A 86 -23.04 5.18 -15.24
N ALA A 87 -23.71 5.74 -16.25
CA ALA A 87 -24.69 4.92 -16.94
C ALA A 87 -23.95 3.65 -17.40
N VAL A 88 -24.44 2.48 -17.02
CA VAL A 88 -23.76 1.22 -17.36
C VAL A 88 -23.77 0.91 -18.87
N THR A 89 -24.46 1.74 -19.65
CA THR A 89 -24.45 1.71 -21.11
C THR A 89 -23.27 2.48 -21.74
N SER A 90 -22.33 3.04 -20.96
CA SER A 90 -21.18 3.77 -21.50
C SER A 90 -20.05 2.84 -21.93
N SER A 91 -19.56 3.00 -23.16
CA SER A 91 -18.40 2.24 -23.66
C SER A 91 -17.12 2.60 -22.89
N PRO A 92 -16.10 1.72 -22.82
CA PRO A 92 -14.82 2.03 -22.18
C PRO A 92 -14.20 3.35 -22.67
N GLU A 93 -14.35 3.70 -23.95
CA GLU A 93 -13.89 4.96 -24.53
C GLU A 93 -14.67 6.16 -23.98
N GLN A 94 -16.00 6.06 -23.89
CA GLN A 94 -16.83 7.12 -23.31
C GLN A 94 -16.48 7.35 -21.83
N ILE A 95 -16.24 6.27 -21.09
CA ILE A 95 -15.79 6.35 -19.68
C ILE A 95 -14.43 7.03 -19.59
N PHE A 96 -13.50 6.68 -20.48
CA PHE A 96 -12.19 7.33 -20.54
C PHE A 96 -12.32 8.82 -20.82
N HIS A 97 -13.16 9.22 -21.77
CA HIS A 97 -13.43 10.64 -22.06
C HIS A 97 -14.06 11.38 -20.88
N LEU A 98 -15.07 10.80 -20.22
CA LEU A 98 -15.67 11.41 -19.03
C LEU A 98 -14.66 11.60 -17.88
N ARG A 99 -13.74 10.64 -17.71
CA ARG A 99 -12.64 10.76 -16.74
C ARG A 99 -11.68 11.89 -17.12
N LEU A 100 -11.33 12.01 -18.41
CA LEU A 100 -10.48 13.11 -18.89
C LEU A 100 -11.15 14.48 -18.69
N GLU A 101 -12.43 14.63 -19.00
CA GLU A 101 -13.18 15.87 -18.81
C GLU A 101 -13.25 16.26 -17.34
N ARG A 102 -13.56 15.31 -16.45
CA ARG A 102 -13.53 15.50 -15.00
C ARG A 102 -12.14 15.94 -14.52
N ASP A 103 -11.09 15.28 -14.98
CA ASP A 103 -9.72 15.59 -14.55
C ASP A 103 -9.27 16.96 -15.09
N ALA A 104 -9.68 17.35 -16.30
CA ALA A 104 -9.46 18.70 -16.84
C ALA A 104 -10.18 19.77 -16.00
N ALA A 105 -11.43 19.53 -15.60
CA ALA A 105 -12.16 20.44 -14.71
C ALA A 105 -11.47 20.59 -13.34
N ARG A 106 -10.98 19.50 -12.76
CA ARG A 106 -10.20 19.53 -11.50
C ARG A 106 -8.93 20.36 -11.63
N VAL A 107 -8.17 20.19 -12.72
CA VAL A 107 -6.96 20.97 -13.00
C VAL A 107 -7.29 22.46 -13.10
N GLU A 108 -8.39 22.80 -13.75
CA GLU A 108 -8.80 24.20 -13.91
C GLU A 108 -9.21 24.84 -12.57
N THR A 109 -9.96 24.12 -11.73
CA THR A 109 -10.26 24.55 -10.35
C THR A 109 -8.99 24.79 -9.55
N LEU A 110 -8.02 23.87 -9.60
CA LEU A 110 -6.73 24.03 -8.90
C LEU A 110 -5.98 25.26 -9.40
N ARG A 111 -5.94 25.47 -10.71
CA ARG A 111 -5.29 26.63 -11.33
C ARG A 111 -5.92 27.94 -10.85
N HIS A 112 -7.25 28.00 -10.79
CA HIS A 112 -7.98 29.17 -10.29
C HIS A 112 -7.74 29.43 -8.80
N THR A 113 -7.81 28.39 -7.96
CA THR A 113 -7.57 28.53 -6.51
C THR A 113 -6.14 28.97 -6.20
N LEU A 114 -5.16 28.43 -6.93
CA LEU A 114 -3.76 28.85 -6.82
C LEU A 114 -3.56 30.30 -7.29
N ALA A 115 -4.19 30.70 -8.40
CA ALA A 115 -4.13 32.08 -8.88
C ALA A 115 -4.74 33.07 -7.87
N ALA A 116 -5.86 32.69 -7.23
CA ALA A 116 -6.49 33.49 -6.16
C ALA A 116 -5.56 33.61 -4.94
N ALA A 117 -4.90 32.53 -4.53
CA ALA A 117 -3.95 32.54 -3.41
C ALA A 117 -2.71 33.42 -3.67
N VAL A 118 -2.24 33.50 -4.91
CA VAL A 118 -1.08 34.34 -5.31
C VAL A 118 -1.45 35.83 -5.45
N SER A 119 -2.74 36.15 -5.64
CA SER A 119 -3.22 37.52 -5.79
C SER A 119 -3.49 38.27 -4.46
N ALA A 120 -3.36 37.58 -3.32
CA ALA A 120 -3.43 38.20 -1.99
C ALA A 120 -2.24 39.17 -1.80
N PRO A 121 -2.43 40.33 -1.12
CA PRO A 121 -1.38 41.35 -0.99
C PRO A 121 -0.13 40.77 -0.29
N PRO A 122 1.07 41.27 -0.62
CA PRO A 122 2.32 40.73 -0.10
C PRO A 122 2.45 41.07 1.38
N ALA A 123 1.88 40.25 2.26
CA ALA A 123 2.44 40.11 3.59
C ALA A 123 3.82 39.48 3.41
N SER A 124 4.81 39.96 4.16
CA SER A 124 6.16 39.43 4.22
C SER A 124 6.14 37.97 4.70
N VAL A 125 5.79 37.03 3.82
CA VAL A 125 5.78 35.61 4.11
C VAL A 125 7.17 35.12 3.72
N ASN A 126 8.02 34.86 4.72
CA ASN A 126 9.14 33.95 4.52
C ASN A 126 8.54 32.61 4.08
N VAL A 127 8.50 32.34 2.77
CA VAL A 127 8.08 31.05 2.23
C VAL A 127 9.20 30.03 2.48
N THR A 128 9.42 29.73 3.75
CA THR A 128 10.05 28.48 4.20
C THR A 128 8.94 27.47 4.47
N GLY A 129 7.95 27.39 3.57
CA GLY A 129 6.86 26.43 3.67
C GLY A 129 7.43 25.03 3.51
N ARG A 130 7.00 24.11 4.38
CA ARG A 130 7.54 22.75 4.41
C ARG A 130 7.28 22.08 3.07
N ARG A 131 8.35 21.70 2.38
CA ARG A 131 8.27 20.99 1.10
C ARG A 131 7.75 19.58 1.36
N GLY A 132 6.45 19.39 1.25
CA GLY A 132 5.84 18.09 1.45
C GLY A 132 4.36 18.07 1.11
N PHE A 133 3.85 16.86 0.94
CA PHE A 133 2.42 16.61 0.78
C PHE A 133 2.05 15.32 1.50
N SER A 134 0.77 15.08 1.69
CA SER A 134 0.27 13.82 2.22
C SER A 134 -1.01 13.44 1.55
N SER A 135 -1.22 12.15 1.32
CA SER A 135 -2.45 11.62 0.74
C SER A 135 -3.11 10.64 1.70
N THR A 136 -4.44 10.61 1.67
CA THR A 136 -5.27 9.58 2.28
C THR A 136 -5.99 8.86 1.16
N VAL A 137 -5.83 7.54 1.08
CA VAL A 137 -6.59 6.73 0.12
C VAL A 137 -7.64 5.97 0.90
N VAL A 138 -8.90 6.18 0.53
CA VAL A 138 -10.03 5.45 1.13
C VAL A 138 -10.49 4.33 0.19
N SER A 139 -10.84 3.19 0.77
CA SER A 139 -11.41 2.07 0.02
C SER A 139 -12.92 2.24 -0.13
N ASP A 140 -13.41 2.09 -1.37
CA ASP A 140 -14.83 2.08 -1.72
C ASP A 140 -15.39 0.64 -1.82
N ARG A 141 -14.56 -0.39 -1.57
CA ARG A 141 -14.92 -1.80 -1.79
C ARG A 141 -16.02 -2.33 -0.87
N THR A 142 -16.35 -1.61 0.20
CA THR A 142 -17.27 -2.07 1.26
C THR A 142 -18.41 -1.10 1.50
N SER A 143 -18.75 -0.27 0.51
CA SER A 143 -19.71 0.83 0.64
C SER A 143 -21.17 0.41 0.72
N ALA A 144 -21.45 -0.71 1.38
CA ALA A 144 -22.74 -0.97 1.98
C ALA A 144 -22.88 -0.11 3.25
N GLY A 145 -23.15 1.19 3.10
CA GLY A 145 -23.75 2.00 4.17
C GLY A 145 -23.02 3.24 4.71
N ALA A 146 -22.00 3.79 4.03
CA ALA A 146 -21.40 5.08 4.43
C ALA A 146 -21.30 6.05 3.23
N PRO A 147 -22.30 6.91 3.00
CA PRO A 147 -22.30 7.86 1.89
C PRO A 147 -21.52 9.12 2.31
N ASN A 148 -20.19 9.08 2.21
CA ASN A 148 -19.25 10.23 2.18
C ASN A 148 -17.85 9.78 2.63
N ARG A 149 -17.21 8.89 1.87
CA ARG A 149 -15.78 8.62 2.06
C ARG A 149 -15.02 9.13 0.85
N SER A 150 -14.12 10.07 1.09
CA SER A 150 -13.31 10.67 0.05
C SER A 150 -11.85 10.50 0.39
N SER A 151 -11.04 10.30 -0.63
CA SER A 151 -9.61 10.45 -0.51
C SER A 151 -9.28 11.94 -0.43
N SER A 152 -8.12 12.30 0.11
CA SER A 152 -7.64 13.68 0.06
C SER A 152 -6.15 13.77 -0.18
N VAL A 153 -5.72 14.93 -0.69
CA VAL A 153 -4.31 15.28 -0.82
C VAL A 153 -4.09 16.66 -0.22
N VAL A 154 -3.23 16.73 0.78
CA VAL A 154 -2.87 17.96 1.47
C VAL A 154 -1.44 18.35 1.09
N PHE A 155 -1.23 19.59 0.69
CA PHE A 155 0.07 20.17 0.40
C PHE A 155 0.47 21.19 1.47
N GLY A 156 1.78 21.32 1.71
CA GLY A 156 2.37 22.36 2.56
C GLY A 156 2.43 22.00 4.05
N ASP A 157 2.43 23.00 4.93
CA ASP A 157 2.74 22.83 6.36
C ASP A 157 1.79 21.86 7.08
N SER A 158 0.50 21.86 6.68
CA SER A 158 -0.52 20.96 7.21
C SER A 158 -0.39 19.53 6.72
N ALA A 159 0.41 19.28 5.68
CA ALA A 159 0.60 17.96 5.11
C ALA A 159 1.45 17.04 5.98
N VAL A 160 2.41 17.61 6.72
CA VAL A 160 3.32 16.86 7.59
C VAL A 160 2.83 16.96 9.04
N PRO A 161 2.28 15.87 9.61
CA PRO A 161 1.79 15.88 10.98
C PRO A 161 2.85 16.38 11.98
N ARG A 162 2.40 17.16 12.97
CA ARG A 162 3.27 17.61 14.07
C ARG A 162 3.73 16.40 14.90
N ALA A 163 4.84 16.57 15.62
CA ALA A 163 5.58 15.50 16.31
C ALA A 163 4.78 14.65 17.33
N SER A 164 3.58 15.07 17.71
CA SER A 164 2.67 14.33 18.61
C SER A 164 1.94 13.15 17.94
N SER A 165 2.04 12.99 16.62
CA SER A 165 1.45 11.86 15.89
C SER A 165 2.42 10.68 15.80
N ARG A 166 1.94 9.46 16.08
CA ARG A 166 2.71 8.22 15.91
C ARG A 166 2.84 7.88 14.43
N VAL A 167 3.69 8.61 13.72
CA VAL A 167 3.99 8.38 12.31
C VAL A 167 5.15 7.38 12.20
N ALA A 168 4.95 6.32 11.42
CA ALA A 168 6.03 5.39 11.07
C ALA A 168 6.85 5.98 9.91
N TYR A 169 7.89 6.76 10.24
CA TYR A 169 8.78 7.38 9.25
C TYR A 169 9.92 6.45 8.81
N THR A 170 10.20 6.43 7.52
CA THR A 170 11.39 5.84 6.89
C THR A 170 12.14 6.90 6.08
N PRO A 171 13.48 6.85 6.00
CA PRO A 171 14.22 7.68 5.04
C PRO A 171 13.75 7.43 3.60
N MET A 172 13.72 8.48 2.80
CA MET A 172 13.60 8.38 1.35
C MET A 172 14.99 8.20 0.74
N VAL A 173 15.06 7.39 -0.30
CA VAL A 173 16.29 7.17 -1.09
C VAL A 173 16.17 7.95 -2.39
N ARG A 174 17.28 8.50 -2.88
CA ARG A 174 17.33 9.14 -4.20
C ARG A 174 17.91 8.14 -5.21
N ASN A 175 17.19 7.90 -6.30
CA ASN A 175 17.74 7.22 -7.46
C ASN A 175 18.46 8.23 -8.37
N PRO A 176 19.78 8.11 -8.57
CA PRO A 176 20.54 9.09 -9.34
C PRO A 176 20.31 8.98 -10.86
N LYS A 177 19.61 7.95 -11.33
CA LYS A 177 19.27 7.75 -12.75
C LYS A 177 17.80 8.02 -13.06
N VAL A 178 16.93 8.01 -12.04
CA VAL A 178 15.47 8.24 -12.17
C VAL A 178 14.99 9.07 -10.98
N ASP A 179 14.75 10.36 -11.18
CA ASP A 179 14.46 11.31 -10.10
C ASP A 179 12.96 11.65 -9.93
N THR A 180 12.08 10.93 -10.64
CA THR A 180 10.63 11.18 -10.66
C THR A 180 9.84 10.42 -9.60
N PHE A 181 10.41 9.39 -8.96
CA PHE A 181 9.71 8.53 -8.01
C PHE A 181 10.19 8.70 -6.57
N TYR A 182 9.28 8.44 -5.62
CA TYR A 182 9.60 8.41 -4.19
C TYR A 182 10.06 7.01 -3.78
N TYR A 183 11.37 6.82 -3.65
CA TYR A 183 11.96 5.56 -3.20
C TYR A 183 12.08 5.50 -1.69
N ILE A 184 11.88 4.31 -1.13
CA ILE A 184 12.17 3.94 0.25
C ILE A 184 12.89 2.59 0.28
N GLU A 185 13.41 2.21 1.44
CA GLU A 185 13.99 0.87 1.64
C GLU A 185 13.03 -0.04 2.40
N LEU A 186 12.50 -1.05 1.71
CA LEU A 186 11.83 -2.19 2.34
C LEU A 186 12.90 -3.22 2.71
N THR A 187 13.08 -3.44 4.01
CA THR A 187 14.11 -4.34 4.53
C THR A 187 13.63 -5.78 4.69
N GLY A 188 12.31 -6.00 4.71
CA GLY A 188 11.70 -7.33 4.79
C GLY A 188 10.21 -7.26 5.07
N VAL A 189 9.59 -8.42 5.19
CA VAL A 189 8.16 -8.57 5.51
C VAL A 189 8.00 -9.64 6.59
N SER A 190 7.06 -9.44 7.52
CA SER A 190 6.61 -10.49 8.45
C SER A 190 5.22 -10.99 8.07
N VAL A 191 5.02 -12.29 8.24
CA VAL A 191 3.72 -12.96 8.13
C VAL A 191 3.44 -13.67 9.45
N GLY A 192 2.30 -13.36 10.06
CA GLY A 192 1.84 -13.92 11.32
C GLY A 192 2.80 -13.75 12.49
N GLY A 193 3.46 -12.60 12.57
CA GLY A 193 4.42 -12.26 13.62
C GLY A 193 5.84 -12.77 13.39
N THR A 194 6.09 -13.55 12.32
CA THR A 194 7.40 -14.10 12.00
C THR A 194 7.97 -13.42 10.76
N ARG A 195 9.25 -13.03 10.79
CA ARG A 195 9.93 -12.45 9.64
C ARG A 195 10.12 -13.51 8.56
N VAL A 196 9.71 -13.22 7.32
CA VAL A 196 9.85 -14.14 6.20
C VAL A 196 11.30 -14.15 5.75
N SER A 197 11.99 -15.28 5.93
CA SER A 197 13.43 -15.40 5.64
C SER A 197 13.78 -15.22 4.17
N GLY A 198 12.87 -15.60 3.25
CA GLY A 198 13.07 -15.44 1.80
C GLY A 198 12.82 -14.04 1.26
N VAL A 199 12.28 -13.10 2.06
CA VAL A 199 12.14 -11.70 1.64
C VAL A 199 13.43 -10.96 2.00
N LEU A 200 14.39 -10.97 1.08
CA LEU A 200 15.71 -10.39 1.29
C LEU A 200 15.75 -8.91 0.91
N ALA A 201 16.36 -8.09 1.76
CA ALA A 201 16.60 -6.68 1.46
C ALA A 201 17.45 -6.49 0.19
N SER A 202 18.31 -7.44 -0.16
CA SER A 202 19.11 -7.41 -1.39
C SER A 202 18.26 -7.38 -2.66
N ASP A 203 17.14 -8.08 -2.66
CA ASP A 203 16.28 -8.23 -3.83
C ASP A 203 15.39 -7.01 -4.05
N LEU A 204 15.29 -6.17 -3.01
CA LEU A 204 14.44 -4.98 -2.95
C LEU A 204 15.26 -3.68 -2.98
N ARG A 205 16.58 -3.75 -2.84
CA ARG A 205 17.46 -2.58 -2.71
C ARG A 205 17.66 -1.90 -4.05
N LEU A 206 17.76 -0.57 -4.02
CA LEU A 206 18.17 0.24 -5.16
C LEU A 206 19.69 0.15 -5.33
N ASP A 207 20.14 -0.15 -6.54
CA ASP A 207 21.53 0.00 -6.93
C ASP A 207 21.81 1.46 -7.34
N PRO A 208 22.62 2.22 -6.58
CA PRO A 208 22.89 3.62 -6.89
C PRO A 208 23.76 3.81 -8.13
N MET A 209 24.52 2.78 -8.55
CA MET A 209 25.38 2.87 -9.73
C MET A 209 24.57 2.71 -11.01
N THR A 210 23.69 1.72 -11.04
CA THR A 210 22.87 1.41 -12.23
C THR A 210 21.50 2.09 -12.22
N GLY A 211 21.00 2.50 -11.06
CA GLY A 211 19.64 3.04 -10.88
C GLY A 211 18.54 1.97 -10.99
N ARG A 212 18.89 0.68 -10.99
CA ARG A 212 17.96 -0.45 -11.02
C ARG A 212 17.60 -0.90 -9.61
N GLY A 213 16.48 -1.58 -9.44
CA GLY A 213 16.05 -2.01 -8.10
C GLY A 213 15.29 -0.93 -7.36
N GLY A 214 15.13 -1.15 -6.06
CA GLY A 214 14.47 -0.23 -5.15
C GLY A 214 12.98 -0.50 -4.99
N VAL A 215 12.40 0.19 -4.01
CA VAL A 215 10.97 0.16 -3.72
C VAL A 215 10.42 1.58 -3.83
N ILE A 216 9.45 1.79 -4.70
CA ILE A 216 8.73 3.07 -4.81
C ILE A 216 7.39 3.00 -4.09
N VAL A 217 6.89 4.14 -3.61
CA VAL A 217 5.51 4.28 -3.13
C VAL A 217 4.69 4.98 -4.20
N ASP A 218 3.70 4.27 -4.75
CA ASP A 218 2.94 4.75 -5.92
C ASP A 218 1.46 4.40 -5.78
N SER A 219 0.61 5.41 -5.62
CA SER A 219 -0.85 5.25 -5.58
C SER A 219 -1.48 5.03 -6.96
N GLY A 220 -0.73 5.21 -8.05
CA GLY A 220 -1.18 4.92 -9.41
C GLY A 220 -1.16 3.43 -9.76
N THR A 221 -0.37 2.63 -9.04
CA THR A 221 -0.35 1.16 -9.18
C THR A 221 -1.37 0.54 -8.23
N SER A 222 -2.32 -0.26 -8.75
CA SER A 222 -3.38 -0.86 -7.93
C SER A 222 -2.83 -1.61 -6.70
N VAL A 223 -2.00 -2.63 -6.91
CA VAL A 223 -1.49 -3.50 -5.84
C VAL A 223 0.02 -3.46 -5.71
N THR A 224 0.53 -3.82 -4.54
CA THR A 224 1.96 -3.93 -4.31
C THR A 224 2.57 -4.98 -5.23
N ARG A 225 3.63 -4.58 -5.94
CA ARG A 225 4.44 -5.44 -6.81
C ARG A 225 5.82 -5.58 -6.21
N LEU A 226 6.28 -6.80 -5.95
CA LEU A 226 7.61 -7.04 -5.41
C LEU A 226 8.48 -7.74 -6.46
N ALA A 227 9.79 -7.50 -6.40
CA ALA A 227 10.76 -8.32 -7.12
C ALA A 227 10.43 -9.80 -6.92
N ARG A 228 10.40 -10.57 -8.01
CA ARG A 228 9.82 -11.92 -8.04
C ARG A 228 10.27 -12.84 -6.89
N PRO A 229 11.55 -12.93 -6.51
CA PRO A 229 11.98 -13.76 -5.37
C PRO A 229 11.31 -13.36 -4.04
N ALA A 230 11.23 -12.05 -3.77
CA ALA A 230 10.58 -11.52 -2.57
C ALA A 230 9.06 -11.75 -2.58
N TYR A 231 8.42 -11.62 -3.74
CA TYR A 231 7.00 -11.95 -3.89
C TYR A 231 6.72 -13.42 -3.60
N GLU A 232 7.47 -14.34 -4.22
CA GLU A 232 7.26 -15.78 -4.07
C GLU A 232 7.43 -16.21 -2.60
N ALA A 233 8.48 -15.72 -1.94
CA ALA A 233 8.70 -15.98 -0.52
C ALA A 233 7.55 -15.45 0.36
N LEU A 234 7.06 -14.23 0.09
CA LEU A 234 5.92 -13.66 0.81
C LEU A 234 4.64 -14.46 0.58
N ARG A 235 4.33 -14.78 -0.68
CA ARG A 235 3.16 -15.58 -1.08
C ARG A 235 3.17 -16.93 -0.38
N ASP A 236 4.30 -17.62 -0.39
CA ASP A 236 4.40 -18.98 0.16
C ASP A 236 4.27 -18.97 1.69
N ALA A 237 4.87 -17.97 2.37
CA ALA A 237 4.66 -17.77 3.80
C ALA A 237 3.19 -17.45 4.14
N PHE A 238 2.52 -16.63 3.32
CA PHE A 238 1.10 -16.33 3.48
C PHE A 238 0.23 -17.59 3.32
N LYS A 239 0.44 -18.37 2.24
CA LYS A 239 -0.24 -19.63 1.98
C LYS A 239 -0.08 -20.64 3.11
N ALA A 240 1.12 -20.74 3.69
CA ALA A 240 1.36 -21.58 4.86
C ALA A 240 0.52 -21.12 6.07
N GLY A 241 0.40 -19.80 6.29
CA GLY A 241 -0.41 -19.23 7.36
C GLY A 241 -1.93 -19.35 7.17
N THR A 242 -2.38 -19.67 5.95
CA THR A 242 -3.80 -19.80 5.55
C THR A 242 -4.17 -21.21 5.08
N ALA A 243 -3.39 -22.24 5.41
CA ALA A 243 -3.63 -23.61 4.97
C ALA A 243 -5.02 -24.19 5.31
N GLY A 244 -5.74 -23.58 6.27
CA GLY A 244 -7.12 -23.94 6.62
C GLY A 244 -8.21 -23.27 5.77
N LEU A 245 -7.86 -22.36 4.85
CA LEU A 245 -8.80 -21.72 3.94
C LEU A 245 -8.93 -22.52 2.64
N LYS A 246 -10.13 -22.57 2.07
CA LYS A 246 -10.39 -23.24 0.80
C LYS A 246 -9.78 -22.42 -0.34
N VAL A 247 -8.85 -22.99 -1.08
CA VAL A 247 -8.21 -22.34 -2.24
C VAL A 247 -9.20 -22.29 -3.41
N ALA A 248 -9.30 -21.13 -4.06
CA ALA A 248 -10.04 -20.98 -5.31
C ALA A 248 -9.13 -21.37 -6.50
N PRO A 249 -9.60 -22.21 -7.44
CA PRO A 249 -8.80 -22.63 -8.59
C PRO A 249 -8.61 -21.49 -9.61
N GLY A 250 -7.53 -21.55 -10.39
CA GLY A 250 -7.34 -20.72 -11.59
C GLY A 250 -6.78 -19.31 -11.38
N GLY A 251 -6.63 -18.83 -10.14
CA GLY A 251 -6.21 -17.46 -9.88
C GLY A 251 -7.21 -16.42 -10.40
N PHE A 252 -6.84 -15.15 -10.39
CA PHE A 252 -7.65 -14.06 -10.95
C PHE A 252 -6.77 -12.94 -11.48
N SER A 253 -6.76 -12.73 -12.80
CA SER A 253 -5.91 -11.72 -13.45
C SER A 253 -4.44 -11.87 -13.02
N LEU A 254 -3.86 -10.86 -12.37
CA LEU A 254 -2.48 -10.86 -11.84
C LEU A 254 -2.31 -11.58 -10.49
N PHE A 255 -3.38 -12.08 -9.88
CA PHE A 255 -3.33 -12.79 -8.60
C PHE A 255 -3.25 -14.30 -8.81
N ASP A 256 -2.22 -14.92 -8.24
CA ASP A 256 -1.98 -16.38 -8.33
C ASP A 256 -2.51 -17.16 -7.10
N THR A 257 -2.94 -16.45 -6.06
CA THR A 257 -3.32 -17.01 -4.76
C THR A 257 -4.66 -16.44 -4.34
N CYS A 258 -5.71 -17.25 -4.50
CA CYS A 258 -7.08 -16.87 -4.18
C CYS A 258 -7.76 -17.94 -3.33
N TYR A 259 -8.78 -17.53 -2.57
CA TYR A 259 -9.54 -18.37 -1.66
C TYR A 259 -11.03 -18.21 -1.92
N ASP A 260 -11.73 -19.33 -1.86
CA ASP A 260 -13.19 -19.37 -1.84
C ASP A 260 -13.66 -19.20 -0.39
N LEU A 261 -14.17 -18.01 -0.10
CA LEU A 261 -14.74 -17.64 1.20
C LEU A 261 -16.27 -17.58 1.16
N SER A 262 -16.90 -18.18 0.15
CA SER A 262 -18.35 -18.23 0.04
C SER A 262 -18.99 -18.84 1.30
N GLY A 263 -20.11 -18.25 1.73
CA GLY A 263 -20.82 -18.65 2.95
C GLY A 263 -20.11 -18.31 4.27
N ARG A 264 -18.98 -17.59 4.26
CA ARG A 264 -18.32 -17.07 5.45
C ARG A 264 -18.70 -15.60 5.67
N THR A 265 -18.88 -15.20 6.92
CA THR A 265 -19.05 -13.78 7.31
C THR A 265 -17.74 -13.16 7.78
N GLU A 266 -16.85 -13.96 8.36
CA GLU A 266 -15.51 -13.57 8.76
C GLU A 266 -14.53 -14.75 8.67
N VAL A 267 -13.25 -14.44 8.51
CA VAL A 267 -12.14 -15.41 8.58
C VAL A 267 -10.95 -14.84 9.35
N LYS A 268 -10.14 -15.71 9.95
CA LYS A 268 -8.88 -15.33 10.59
C LYS A 268 -7.72 -15.57 9.63
N VAL A 269 -6.95 -14.53 9.34
CA VAL A 269 -5.79 -14.56 8.43
C VAL A 269 -4.53 -14.12 9.16
N PRO A 270 -3.33 -14.59 8.77
CA PRO A 270 -2.08 -14.13 9.40
C PRO A 270 -1.90 -12.63 9.20
N THR A 271 -1.32 -11.95 10.20
CA THR A 271 -0.93 -10.53 10.06
C THR A 271 0.16 -10.36 8.99
N VAL A 272 0.20 -9.21 8.30
CA VAL A 272 1.26 -8.88 7.35
C VAL A 272 1.85 -7.53 7.73
N VAL A 273 3.18 -7.47 7.90
CA VAL A 273 3.89 -6.25 8.34
C VAL A 273 5.05 -5.96 7.39
N LEU A 274 5.07 -4.77 6.81
CA LEU A 274 6.19 -4.27 6.00
C LEU A 274 7.23 -3.62 6.93
N HIS A 275 8.49 -4.04 6.83
CA HIS A 275 9.60 -3.51 7.65
C HIS A 275 10.46 -2.56 6.84
N LEU A 276 10.53 -1.31 7.25
CA LEU A 276 11.21 -0.25 6.52
C LEU A 276 12.54 0.11 7.19
N ALA A 277 13.45 0.74 6.44
CA ALA A 277 14.67 1.29 7.02
C ALA A 277 14.36 2.34 8.10
N GLY A 278 15.28 2.50 9.05
CA GLY A 278 15.06 3.34 10.22
C GLY A 278 14.19 2.70 11.31
N GLY A 279 13.82 1.43 11.16
CA GLY A 279 13.10 0.66 12.18
C GLY A 279 11.57 0.86 12.18
N ALA A 280 11.04 1.58 11.19
CA ALA A 280 9.60 1.72 11.01
C ALA A 280 8.97 0.41 10.53
N ALA A 281 7.75 0.14 11.01
CA ALA A 281 6.97 -1.02 10.60
C ALA A 281 5.54 -0.60 10.26
N VAL A 282 5.01 -1.11 9.15
CA VAL A 282 3.65 -0.82 8.66
C VAL A 282 2.84 -2.10 8.71
N SER A 283 1.96 -2.21 9.71
CA SER A 283 1.09 -3.39 9.89
C SER A 283 -0.18 -3.26 9.08
N LEU A 284 -0.29 -4.02 7.98
CA LEU A 284 -1.40 -3.94 7.05
C LEU A 284 -2.68 -4.56 7.64
N PRO A 285 -3.83 -3.86 7.57
CA PRO A 285 -5.14 -4.47 7.80
C PRO A 285 -5.41 -5.61 6.80
N ALA A 286 -6.29 -6.54 7.16
CA ALA A 286 -6.58 -7.71 6.32
C ALA A 286 -7.13 -7.33 4.94
N GLU A 287 -7.96 -6.29 4.89
CA GLU A 287 -8.53 -5.74 3.65
C GLU A 287 -7.50 -5.10 2.70
N ASN A 288 -6.27 -4.86 3.19
CA ASN A 288 -5.16 -4.34 2.39
C ASN A 288 -4.34 -5.47 1.73
N TYR A 289 -4.64 -6.75 1.97
CA TYR A 289 -3.91 -7.84 1.32
C TYR A 289 -4.74 -9.06 0.95
N LEU A 290 -5.99 -9.17 1.39
CA LEU A 290 -6.92 -10.19 0.92
C LEU A 290 -8.21 -9.51 0.48
N ILE A 291 -8.39 -9.36 -0.84
CA ILE A 291 -9.41 -8.49 -1.43
C ILE A 291 -10.47 -9.32 -2.17
N PRO A 292 -11.75 -8.92 -2.14
CA PRO A 292 -12.77 -9.56 -2.97
C PRO A 292 -12.51 -9.23 -4.45
N VAL A 293 -12.66 -10.22 -5.32
CA VAL A 293 -12.49 -10.05 -6.78
C VAL A 293 -13.76 -10.33 -7.58
N ASP A 294 -14.78 -10.91 -6.92
CA ASP A 294 -16.08 -11.18 -7.52
C ASP A 294 -17.22 -11.00 -6.49
N THR A 295 -18.44 -11.23 -6.95
CA THR A 295 -19.66 -11.25 -6.14
C THR A 295 -19.91 -12.60 -5.45
N ASN A 296 -19.18 -13.66 -5.83
CA ASN A 296 -19.37 -15.03 -5.38
C ASN A 296 -18.58 -15.37 -4.10
N GLY A 297 -17.71 -14.46 -3.64
CA GLY A 297 -16.92 -14.64 -2.42
C GLY A 297 -15.51 -15.17 -2.68
N THR A 298 -14.96 -14.97 -3.88
CA THR A 298 -13.55 -15.19 -4.16
C THR A 298 -12.72 -14.02 -3.64
N PHE A 299 -11.70 -14.32 -2.84
CA PHE A 299 -10.77 -13.33 -2.30
C PHE A 299 -9.34 -13.66 -2.68
N CYS A 300 -8.61 -12.68 -3.22
CA CYS A 300 -7.25 -12.88 -3.72
C CYS A 300 -6.21 -12.12 -2.90
N PHE A 301 -5.04 -12.74 -2.74
CA PHE A 301 -3.88 -12.15 -2.08
C PHE A 301 -3.35 -10.99 -2.95
N ALA A 302 -3.53 -9.76 -2.49
CA ALA A 302 -3.33 -8.54 -3.27
C ALA A 302 -1.85 -8.11 -3.36
N PHE A 303 -0.98 -9.06 -3.70
CA PHE A 303 0.42 -8.86 -4.05
C PHE A 303 0.70 -9.57 -5.36
N ALA A 304 1.64 -9.04 -6.14
CA ALA A 304 2.12 -9.67 -7.37
C ALA A 304 3.64 -9.58 -7.49
N GLY A 305 4.22 -10.48 -8.28
CA GLY A 305 5.61 -10.39 -8.71
C GLY A 305 5.78 -9.36 -9.83
N THR A 306 6.99 -8.82 -9.98
CA THR A 306 7.37 -8.03 -11.15
C THR A 306 8.76 -8.40 -11.65
N ASP A 307 8.92 -8.36 -12.97
CA ASP A 307 10.19 -8.56 -13.67
C ASP A 307 10.80 -7.23 -14.15
N SER A 308 10.11 -6.10 -13.93
CA SER A 308 10.57 -4.75 -14.32
C SER A 308 11.78 -4.27 -13.53
N GLY A 309 12.12 -4.96 -12.44
CA GLY A 309 13.26 -4.62 -11.58
C GLY A 309 12.98 -3.55 -10.53
N VAL A 310 11.82 -2.88 -10.53
CA VAL A 310 11.40 -1.95 -9.46
C VAL A 310 10.24 -2.57 -8.69
N SER A 311 10.34 -2.61 -7.37
CA SER A 311 9.22 -2.97 -6.50
C SER A 311 8.39 -1.73 -6.17
N ILE A 312 7.10 -1.91 -5.90
CA ILE A 312 6.11 -0.84 -5.77
C ILE A 312 5.22 -1.17 -4.57
N ILE A 313 5.10 -0.26 -3.60
CA ILE A 313 4.00 -0.27 -2.62
C ILE A 313 2.80 0.40 -3.26
N GLY A 314 1.81 -0.41 -3.64
CA GLY A 314 0.65 0.03 -4.42
C GLY A 314 -0.48 0.60 -3.57
N ASN A 315 -1.49 1.12 -4.26
CA ASN A 315 -2.66 1.79 -3.71
C ASN A 315 -3.40 0.97 -2.64
N ILE A 316 -3.68 -0.32 -2.89
CA ILE A 316 -4.39 -1.18 -1.93
C ILE A 316 -3.67 -1.22 -0.58
N GLN A 317 -2.34 -1.29 -0.56
CA GLN A 317 -1.57 -1.33 0.70
C GLN A 317 -1.43 0.04 1.37
N GLN A 318 -1.73 1.13 0.67
CA GLN A 318 -1.77 2.48 1.22
C GLN A 318 -3.15 2.86 1.81
N GLN A 319 -4.22 2.12 1.49
CA GLN A 319 -5.57 2.41 1.97
C GLN A 319 -5.69 2.38 3.50
N GLY A 320 -6.44 3.31 4.07
CA GLY A 320 -6.60 3.43 5.52
C GLY A 320 -5.38 4.03 6.23
N TYR A 321 -4.37 4.49 5.47
CA TYR A 321 -3.27 5.29 5.96
C TYR A 321 -3.32 6.70 5.36
N ARG A 322 -2.84 7.66 6.16
CA ARG A 322 -2.29 8.90 5.62
C ARG A 322 -0.81 8.68 5.31
N VAL A 323 -0.44 8.74 4.04
CA VAL A 323 0.94 8.62 3.56
C VAL A 323 1.51 10.04 3.45
N VAL A 324 2.62 10.29 4.13
CA VAL A 324 3.23 11.62 4.28
C VAL A 324 4.58 11.64 3.56
N PHE A 325 4.75 12.60 2.65
CA PHE A 325 5.99 12.85 1.93
C PHE A 325 6.62 14.13 2.49
N ASP A 326 7.60 13.97 3.39
CA ASP A 326 8.32 15.08 4.05
C ASP A 326 9.65 15.31 3.31
N GLY A 327 9.61 16.16 2.30
CA GLY A 327 10.74 16.48 1.42
C GLY A 327 11.84 17.28 2.13
N GLU A 328 11.51 18.07 3.15
CA GLU A 328 12.52 18.78 3.96
C GLU A 328 13.45 17.82 4.69
N LYS A 329 12.86 16.78 5.29
CA LYS A 329 13.59 15.78 6.07
C LYS A 329 13.93 14.53 5.26
N SER A 330 13.65 14.55 3.96
CA SER A 330 13.86 13.42 3.03
C SER A 330 13.37 12.10 3.61
N ARG A 331 12.10 12.06 4.05
CA ARG A 331 11.49 10.88 4.67
C ARG A 331 10.02 10.72 4.27
N LEU A 332 9.55 9.48 4.31
CA LEU A 332 8.17 9.10 4.04
C LEU A 332 7.56 8.50 5.30
N GLY A 333 6.31 8.85 5.61
CA GLY A 333 5.61 8.44 6.83
C GLY A 333 4.28 7.75 6.56
N PHE A 334 3.95 6.75 7.38
CA PHE A 334 2.63 6.12 7.38
C PHE A 334 1.91 6.40 8.70
N VAL A 335 0.69 6.93 8.63
CA VAL A 335 -0.18 7.16 9.79
C VAL A 335 -1.42 6.29 9.64
N GLN A 336 -1.55 5.28 10.50
CA GLN A 336 -2.70 4.37 10.48
C GLN A 336 -3.97 5.11 10.92
N ARG A 337 -5.10 4.86 10.23
CA ARG A 337 -6.38 5.56 10.47
C ARG A 337 -6.25 7.08 10.38
N GLY A 338 -5.41 7.55 9.47
CA GLY A 338 -5.23 8.97 9.18
C GLY A 338 -6.21 9.53 8.16
N CYS A 339 -7.16 8.71 7.70
CA CYS A 339 -8.22 9.04 6.74
C CYS A 339 -9.48 9.49 7.48
#